data_AF-A0A2M8P252-F1
#
_entry.id   AF-A0A2M8P252-F1
#
_cell.length_a   1.000
_cell.length_b   1.000
_cell.length_c   1.000
_cell.angle_alpha   90.00
_cell.angle_beta   90.00
_cell.angle_gamma   90.00
#
_symmetry.space_group_name_H-M   'P 1'
#
loop_
_entity.id
_entity.type
_entity.pdbx_description
1 polymer ?
#
loop_
_entity_poly.entity_id
_entity_poly.type
_entity_poly.pdbx_seq_one_letter_code
_entity_poly.pdbx_strand_id
1 'polypeptide(L)'
;MVELGELHYTENYKLGQLLTQYATDVILVGKEQTQPIFDGLKASGFSDDHLSVVDELREAISWYQANLTSGDTVLFLNDLPDTY
;
A
#
# COMPACT_ATOMS: atom_id res chain seq x y z
N MET A 1 -3.05 2.19 8.96
CA MET A 1 -3.95 3.10 9.71
C MET A 1 -3.78 2.85 11.21
N VAL A 2 -2.78 3.48 11.85
CA VAL A 2 -2.31 3.29 13.24
C VAL A 2 -3.44 3.46 14.25
N GLU A 3 -4.39 4.37 14.00
CA GLU A 3 -5.48 4.70 14.93
C GLU A 3 -6.50 3.57 15.13
N LEU A 4 -6.44 2.50 14.33
CA LEU A 4 -7.36 1.37 14.43
C LEU A 4 -7.13 0.48 15.67
N GLY A 5 -5.99 0.60 16.36
CA GLY A 5 -5.68 -0.23 17.53
C GLY A 5 -5.80 -1.73 17.23
N GLU A 6 -6.67 -2.43 17.96
CA GLU A 6 -6.90 -3.89 17.78
C GLU A 6 -7.42 -4.26 16.38
N LEU A 7 -8.10 -3.33 15.69
CA LEU A 7 -8.61 -3.55 14.34
C LEU A 7 -7.55 -3.35 13.25
N HIS A 8 -6.34 -2.87 13.61
CA HIS A 8 -5.29 -2.54 12.67
C HIS A 8 -5.01 -3.69 11.70
N TYR A 9 -4.77 -4.89 12.21
CA TYR A 9 -4.43 -6.02 11.33
C TYR A 9 -5.60 -6.37 10.40
N THR A 10 -6.79 -6.60 10.97
CA THR A 10 -7.97 -7.07 10.22
C THR A 10 -8.40 -6.11 9.12
N GLU A 11 -8.45 -4.81 9.39
CA GLU A 11 -8.92 -3.84 8.40
C GLU A 11 -7.86 -3.55 7.33
N ASN A 12 -6.57 -3.52 7.68
CA ASN A 12 -5.51 -3.40 6.68
C ASN A 12 -5.40 -4.67 5.81
N TYR A 13 -5.67 -5.86 6.39
CA TYR A 13 -5.76 -7.10 5.62
C TYR A 13 -6.90 -7.04 4.59
N LYS A 14 -8.10 -6.64 5.01
CA LYS A 14 -9.24 -6.43 4.10
C LYS A 14 -8.94 -5.38 3.02
N LEU A 15 -8.26 -4.29 3.40
CA LEU A 15 -7.81 -3.29 2.45
C LEU A 15 -6.89 -3.90 1.39
N GLY A 16 -5.91 -4.72 1.79
CA GLY A 16 -5.04 -5.44 0.86
C GLY A 16 -5.83 -6.28 -0.16
N GLN A 17 -6.88 -6.99 0.30
CA GLN A 17 -7.75 -7.73 -0.61
C GLN A 17 -8.52 -6.82 -1.55
N LEU A 18 -9.06 -5.70 -1.04
CA LEU A 18 -9.83 -4.75 -1.82
C LEU A 18 -9.01 -4.07 -2.93
N LEU A 19 -7.75 -3.73 -2.64
CA LEU A 19 -6.83 -3.08 -3.58
C LEU A 19 -6.68 -3.88 -4.88
N THR A 20 -6.73 -5.21 -4.83
CA THR A 20 -6.62 -6.07 -6.03
C THR A 20 -7.70 -5.84 -7.08
N GLN A 21 -8.81 -5.21 -6.70
CA GLN A 21 -9.92 -4.90 -7.61
C GLN A 21 -9.78 -3.54 -8.30
N TYR A 22 -8.93 -2.65 -7.78
CA TYR A 22 -8.89 -1.24 -8.17
C TYR A 22 -7.50 -0.74 -8.56
N ALA A 23 -6.43 -1.36 -8.05
CA ALA A 23 -5.06 -0.95 -8.31
C ALA A 23 -4.39 -1.90 -9.30
N THR A 24 -3.67 -1.32 -10.27
CA THR A 24 -2.77 -2.08 -11.15
C THR A 24 -1.45 -2.38 -10.45
N ASP A 25 -0.92 -1.42 -9.72
CA ASP A 25 0.35 -1.46 -9.02
C ASP A 25 0.17 -0.99 -7.59
N VAL A 26 0.84 -1.65 -6.64
CA VAL A 26 0.79 -1.30 -5.23
C VAL A 26 2.20 -1.15 -4.69
N ILE A 27 2.48 0.00 -4.08
CA ILE A 27 3.75 0.30 -3.42
C ILE A 27 3.47 0.45 -1.93
N LEU A 28 3.98 -0.49 -1.15
CA LEU A 28 3.90 -0.49 0.31
C LEU A 28 5.16 0.16 0.88
N VAL A 29 4.99 1.23 1.66
CA VAL A 29 6.10 1.94 2.31
C VAL A 29 6.17 1.53 3.77
N GLY A 30 7.30 0.97 4.19
CA GLY A 30 7.54 0.44 5.53
C GLY A 30 7.02 -0.98 5.69
N LYS A 31 7.93 -1.96 5.66
CA LYS A 31 7.61 -3.39 5.71
C LYS A 31 6.75 -3.80 6.92
N GLU A 32 7.12 -3.36 8.12
CA GLU A 32 6.43 -3.77 9.34
C GLU A 32 5.00 -3.23 9.40
N GLN A 33 4.81 -1.96 9.05
CA GLN A 33 3.51 -1.30 9.14
C GLN A 33 2.52 -1.80 8.08
N THR A 34 3.03 -2.19 6.91
CA THR A 34 2.22 -2.63 5.77
C THR A 34 2.06 -4.14 5.67
N GLN A 35 2.67 -4.92 6.58
CA GLN A 35 2.56 -6.38 6.63
C GLN A 35 1.11 -6.91 6.48
N PRO A 36 0.08 -6.40 7.21
CA PRO A 36 -1.29 -6.87 7.01
C PRO A 36 -1.83 -6.61 5.60
N ILE A 37 -1.49 -5.47 4.98
CA ILE A 37 -1.91 -5.13 3.61
C ILE A 37 -1.22 -6.10 2.62
N PHE A 38 0.08 -6.34 2.80
CA PHE A 38 0.84 -7.31 2.03
C PHE A 38 0.19 -8.70 2.09
N ASP A 39 -0.14 -9.17 3.29
CA ASP A 39 -0.79 -10.48 3.50
C ASP A 39 -2.14 -10.56 2.75
N GLY A 40 -2.93 -9.48 2.78
CA GLY A 40 -4.21 -9.40 2.05
C GLY A 40 -4.07 -9.43 0.52
N LEU A 41 -3.06 -8.73 -0.01
CA LEU A 41 -2.71 -8.75 -1.44
C LEU A 41 -2.28 -10.16 -1.88
N LYS A 42 -1.39 -10.79 -1.11
CA LYS A 42 -0.90 -12.15 -1.38
C LYS A 42 -2.01 -13.19 -1.32
N ALA A 43 -2.88 -13.11 -0.31
CA ALA A 43 -4.02 -14.01 -0.19
C ALA A 43 -5.01 -13.92 -1.36
N SER A 44 -5.04 -12.77 -2.04
CA SER A 44 -5.89 -12.51 -3.21
C SER A 44 -5.21 -12.82 -4.54
N GLY A 45 -3.96 -13.31 -4.52
CA GLY A 45 -3.22 -13.66 -5.73
C GLY A 45 -2.67 -12.46 -6.51
N PHE A 46 -2.52 -11.30 -5.87
CA PHE A 46 -1.93 -10.14 -6.51
C PHE A 46 -0.49 -10.44 -6.95
N SER A 47 -0.13 -10.01 -8.17
CA SER A 47 1.16 -10.33 -8.78
C SER A 47 2.32 -9.67 -8.04
N ASP A 48 3.39 -10.42 -7.80
CA ASP A 48 4.63 -9.88 -7.22
C ASP A 48 5.31 -8.88 -8.15
N ASP A 49 5.10 -9.00 -9.47
CA ASP A 49 5.64 -8.05 -10.46
C ASP A 49 5.01 -6.65 -10.34
N HIS A 50 3.82 -6.56 -9.74
CA HIS A 50 3.06 -5.32 -9.54
C HIS A 50 3.04 -4.87 -8.07
N LEU A 51 3.76 -5.57 -7.19
CA LEU A 51 3.80 -5.30 -5.76
C LEU A 51 5.21 -4.96 -5.32
N SER A 52 5.42 -3.72 -4.90
CA SER A 52 6.70 -3.27 -4.35
C SER A 52 6.57 -2.99 -2.85
N VAL A 53 7.55 -3.43 -2.07
CA VAL A 53 7.71 -3.03 -0.67
C VAL A 53 9.02 -2.24 -0.57
N VAL A 54 8.93 -1.00 -0.10
CA VAL A 54 10.06 -0.08 0.03
C VAL A 54 10.15 0.41 1.47
N ASP A 55 11.30 0.92 1.88
CA ASP A 55 11.50 1.38 3.26
C ASP A 55 11.11 2.85 3.41
N GLU A 56 11.38 3.68 2.40
CA GLU A 56 11.15 5.11 2.44
C GLU A 56 10.17 5.61 1.36
N LEU A 57 9.42 6.66 1.70
CA LEU A 57 8.51 7.33 0.76
C LEU A 57 9.24 7.81 -0.52
N ARG A 58 10.51 8.19 -0.41
CA ARG A 58 11.33 8.66 -1.56
C ARG A 58 11.50 7.59 -2.63
N GLU A 59 11.54 6.32 -2.23
CA GLU A 59 11.65 5.19 -3.15
C GLU A 59 10.34 4.99 -3.91
N ALA A 60 9.19 5.10 -3.22
CA ALA A 60 7.89 5.08 -3.86
C ALA A 60 7.72 6.25 -4.85
N ILE A 61 8.20 7.45 -4.48
CA ILE A 61 8.21 8.62 -5.36
C ILE A 61 9.02 8.34 -6.62
N SER A 62 10.22 7.80 -6.44
CA SER A 62 11.11 7.48 -7.55
C SER A 62 10.50 6.42 -8.48
N TRP A 63 9.80 5.43 -7.92
CA TRP A 63 9.11 4.39 -8.68
C TRP A 63 8.02 5.00 -9.57
N TYR A 64 7.08 5.78 -9.02
CA TYR A 64 5.97 6.26 -9.86
C TYR A 64 6.41 7.33 -10.86
N GLN A 65 7.46 8.10 -10.56
CA GLN A 65 8.06 9.03 -11.52
C GLN A 65 8.69 8.32 -12.72
N ALA A 66 9.19 7.10 -12.52
CA ALA A 66 9.81 6.30 -13.58
C ALA A 66 8.81 5.44 -14.37
N ASN A 67 7.68 5.06 -13.77
CA ASN A 67 6.77 4.05 -14.34
C ASN A 67 5.43 4.61 -14.82
N LEU A 68 4.97 5.75 -14.28
CA LEU A 68 3.67 6.31 -14.67
C LEU A 68 3.77 7.24 -15.88
N THR A 69 2.66 7.33 -16.60
CA THR A 69 2.48 8.15 -17.79
C THR A 69 1.34 9.13 -17.61
N SER A 70 1.17 10.04 -18.58
CA SER A 70 0.08 11.02 -18.53
C SER A 70 -1.28 10.32 -18.59
N GLY A 71 -2.11 10.58 -17.58
CA GLY A 71 -3.43 9.96 -17.42
C GLY A 71 -3.50 8.97 -16.25
N ASP A 72 -2.36 8.49 -15.77
CA ASP A 72 -2.30 7.63 -14.58
C ASP A 72 -2.59 8.44 -13.31
N THR A 73 -3.19 7.78 -12.32
CA THR A 73 -3.58 8.39 -11.04
C THR A 73 -2.88 7.69 -9.88
N VAL A 74 -2.28 8.49 -9.00
CA VAL A 74 -1.68 7.99 -7.75
C VAL A 74 -2.61 8.30 -6.59
N LEU A 75 -2.99 7.27 -5.83
CA LEU A 75 -3.68 7.42 -4.56
C LEU A 75 -2.68 7.25 -3.43
N PHE A 76 -2.52 8.29 -2.61
CA PHE A 76 -1.73 8.21 -1.38
C PHE A 76 -2.64 7.85 -0.21
N LEU A 77 -2.39 6.69 0.40
CA LEU A 77 -2.97 6.35 1.69
C LEU A 77 -1.92 6.58 2.77
N ASN A 78 -2.08 7.69 3.49
CA ASN A 78 -1.17 8.03 4.56
C ASN A 78 -1.70 7.56 5.91
N ASP A 79 -0.76 7.30 6.79
CA ASP A 79 -1.00 7.01 8.20
C ASP A 79 -0.55 8.22 9.03
N LEU A 80 -1.14 9.38 8.75
CA LEU A 80 -0.79 10.61 9.45
C LEU A 80 -1.22 10.44 10.91
N PRO A 81 -0.30 10.52 11.89
CA PRO A 81 -0.72 10.70 13.27
C PRO A 81 -1.41 12.06 13.37
N ASP A 82 -2.57 12.10 14.02
CA ASP A 82 -3.24 13.34 14.39
C ASP A 82 -2.26 14.27 15.12
N THR A 83 -1.67 15.24 14.41
CA THR A 83 -1.05 16.41 15.02
C THR A 83 -2.16 17.42 15.31
N TYR A 84 -2.75 17.34 16.50
CA TYR A 84 -3.52 18.42 17.11
C TYR A 84 -2.59 19.50 17.67
#